data_AF-A0A2K5X442-F1
#
_entry.id   AF-A0A2K5X442-F1
#
_cell.length_a   1.000
_cell.length_b   1.000
_cell.length_c   1.000
_cell.angle_alpha   90.00
_cell.angle_beta   90.00
_cell.angle_gamma   90.00
#
_symmetry.space_group_name_H-M   'P 1'
#
loop_
_entity.id
_entity.type
_entity.pdbx_description
1 polymer ?
#
loop_
_entity_poly.entity_id
_entity_poly.type
_entity_poly.pdbx_seq_one_letter_code
_entity_poly.pdbx_strand_id
1 'polypeptide(L)'
;MAAVTGSGLAFGSPGLLTYVLEELERGIRSWDVDPGICNLDEQLKVFVSRHSATFSSIVKGQRSLHHRGDSLETLVLLNPSDKSLCDELRNLLLDPASHKLLVLAGPCLEETGELLLQTGGFSPHHFLQVLKDREIRDILATTPSPAQPPILTITCPTFGDWAQLAPAVSGLQGALRLQLRLNPPAQLPNSEGLCEFLEYVAESLEPPSPFELLEPPTSGGFLRLGRPCCYIFPGGLGDAAFFAVNGFTVLVNGGSNPKSSFWKLVRHLDRVDAVLVTHPGADSLPGLNSLLRRKLAERSEVAAGGGSWDDRLRRLISPNLGVVFFNACEAALALLAQLGITPLPLSRGPVPAKPTVLFEKMGVGRLDMSCCTRPPPAPARWPPCAPCWCGTPGPWREGGARAVPWLHPARLPPGRPGPPAALEVPARARGDAPGPGGAAAS
;
A
#
# COMPACT_ATOMS: atom_id res chain seq x y z
N MET A 1 -23.04 -0.75 -5.76
CA MET A 1 -21.74 -1.38 -5.40
C MET A 1 -20.89 -0.37 -4.64
N ALA A 2 -20.34 -0.74 -3.49
CA ALA A 2 -19.37 0.06 -2.75
C ALA A 2 -18.10 -0.76 -2.51
N ALA A 3 -16.93 -0.18 -2.80
CA ALA A 3 -15.64 -0.74 -2.47
C ALA A 3 -15.04 0.09 -1.33
N VAL A 4 -14.99 -0.51 -0.15
CA VAL A 4 -14.60 0.15 1.09
C VAL A 4 -13.32 -0.49 1.58
N THR A 5 -12.27 0.32 1.66
CA THR A 5 -10.97 -0.11 2.17
C THR A 5 -10.70 0.59 3.48
N GLY A 6 -10.77 -0.18 4.55
CA GLY A 6 -10.32 0.23 5.88
C GLY A 6 -8.92 -0.30 6.15
N SER A 7 -8.08 -0.48 5.12
CA SER A 7 -6.76 -1.14 5.25
C SER A 7 -6.09 -0.74 6.56
N GLY A 8 -5.50 -1.68 7.31
CA GLY A 8 -4.94 -1.49 8.68
C GLY A 8 -3.94 -0.34 8.90
N LEU A 9 -3.71 0.53 7.91
CA LEU A 9 -3.50 1.95 8.10
C LEU A 9 -4.44 2.51 9.18
N ALA A 10 -3.87 3.12 10.21
CA ALA A 10 -4.55 4.21 10.90
C ALA A 10 -5.87 3.90 11.67
N PHE A 11 -6.22 2.65 12.03
CA PHE A 11 -7.28 2.39 13.04
C PHE A 11 -6.98 2.88 14.48
N GLY A 12 -5.93 3.68 14.66
CA GLY A 12 -5.65 4.42 15.90
C GLY A 12 -5.80 5.94 15.75
N SER A 13 -6.10 6.43 14.54
CA SER A 13 -6.51 7.82 14.32
C SER A 13 -7.99 7.80 13.91
N PRO A 14 -8.92 8.27 14.76
CA PRO A 14 -10.34 8.32 14.46
C PRO A 14 -10.66 8.89 13.06
N GLY A 15 -9.82 9.81 12.57
CA GLY A 15 -10.02 10.51 11.30
C GLY A 15 -10.06 9.64 10.03
N LEU A 16 -9.38 8.49 9.94
CA LEU A 16 -9.42 7.71 8.68
C LEU A 16 -10.72 6.94 8.51
N LEU A 17 -11.23 6.31 9.58
CA LEU A 17 -12.53 5.64 9.56
C LEU A 17 -13.63 6.68 9.30
N THR A 18 -13.57 7.81 10.00
CA THR A 18 -14.50 8.93 9.76
C THR A 18 -14.47 9.37 8.30
N TYR A 19 -13.27 9.58 7.73
CA TYR A 19 -13.13 9.94 6.31
C TYR A 19 -13.74 8.89 5.36
N VAL A 20 -13.49 7.60 5.59
CA VAL A 20 -14.05 6.51 4.77
C VAL A 20 -15.58 6.50 4.84
N LEU A 21 -16.15 6.69 6.03
CA LEU A 21 -17.59 6.72 6.25
C LEU A 21 -18.23 7.97 5.65
N GLU A 22 -17.60 9.14 5.77
CA GLU A 22 -18.05 10.38 5.13
C GLU A 22 -18.07 10.26 3.59
N GLU A 23 -17.04 9.64 3.00
CA GLU A 23 -17.00 9.40 1.56
C GLU A 23 -18.07 8.39 1.11
N LEU A 24 -18.34 7.37 1.93
CA LEU A 24 -19.40 6.40 1.70
C LEU A 24 -20.78 7.05 1.79
N GLU A 25 -21.02 7.85 2.83
CA GLU A 25 -22.25 8.63 3.03
C GLU A 25 -22.47 9.57 1.85
N ARG A 26 -21.46 10.36 1.49
CA ARG A 26 -21.48 11.28 0.35
C ARG A 26 -21.79 10.55 -0.95
N GLY A 27 -21.18 9.39 -1.16
CA GLY A 27 -21.40 8.57 -2.35
C GLY A 27 -22.83 8.08 -2.49
N ILE A 28 -23.39 7.53 -1.40
CA ILE A 28 -24.78 7.05 -1.36
C ILE A 28 -25.75 8.21 -1.55
N ARG A 29 -25.51 9.36 -0.90
CA ARG A 29 -26.38 10.55 -1.01
C ARG A 29 -26.31 11.24 -2.37
N SER A 30 -25.28 10.96 -3.16
CA SER A 30 -25.12 11.48 -4.53
C SER A 30 -25.91 10.68 -5.57
N TRP A 31 -26.58 9.60 -5.16
CA TRP A 31 -27.32 8.73 -6.07
C TRP A 31 -28.68 9.32 -6.44
N ASP A 32 -28.81 9.72 -7.70
CA ASP A 32 -30.01 10.29 -8.30
C ASP A 32 -31.01 9.16 -8.64
N VAL A 33 -31.80 8.76 -7.65
CA VAL A 33 -32.88 7.77 -7.76
C VAL A 33 -34.17 8.36 -7.20
N ASP A 34 -35.26 8.18 -7.92
CA ASP A 34 -36.58 8.61 -7.48
C ASP A 34 -37.03 7.80 -6.24
N PRO A 35 -37.30 8.44 -5.09
CA PRO A 35 -37.79 7.77 -3.90
C PRO A 35 -39.12 7.04 -4.11
N GLY A 36 -39.92 7.41 -5.13
CA GLY A 36 -41.13 6.68 -5.52
C GLY A 36 -40.87 5.31 -6.16
N ILE A 37 -39.67 5.09 -6.72
CA ILE A 37 -39.27 3.83 -7.37
C ILE A 37 -38.46 2.96 -6.41
N CYS A 38 -37.57 3.58 -5.64
CA CYS A 38 -36.72 2.87 -4.68
C CYS A 38 -36.57 3.71 -3.40
N ASN A 39 -37.22 3.26 -2.33
CA ASN A 39 -36.99 3.83 -1.00
C ASN A 39 -35.65 3.34 -0.45
N LEU A 40 -34.60 4.15 -0.65
CA LEU A 40 -33.24 3.79 -0.25
C LEU A 40 -33.12 3.53 1.26
N ASP A 41 -33.88 4.24 2.11
CA ASP A 41 -33.84 4.08 3.56
C ASP A 41 -34.24 2.66 3.98
N GLU A 42 -35.38 2.20 3.47
CA GLU A 42 -35.90 0.85 3.76
C GLU A 42 -34.97 -0.23 3.19
N GLN A 43 -34.45 -0.03 1.97
CA GLN A 43 -33.56 -1.03 1.35
C GLN A 43 -32.23 -1.15 2.11
N LEU A 44 -31.69 -0.06 2.66
CA LEU A 44 -30.50 -0.10 3.49
C LEU A 44 -30.76 -0.81 4.84
N LYS A 45 -31.92 -0.60 5.47
CA LYS A 45 -32.34 -1.36 6.66
C LYS A 45 -32.51 -2.85 6.37
N VAL A 46 -33.08 -3.20 5.23
CA VAL A 46 -33.19 -4.60 4.78
C VAL A 46 -31.81 -5.20 4.52
N PHE A 47 -30.87 -4.43 3.94
CA PHE A 47 -29.49 -4.87 3.76
C PHE A 47 -28.85 -5.23 5.10
N VAL A 48 -28.92 -4.35 6.11
CA VAL A 48 -28.31 -4.58 7.43
C VAL A 48 -28.85 -5.88 8.05
N SER A 49 -30.14 -6.18 7.87
CA SER A 49 -30.78 -7.37 8.45
C SER A 49 -30.66 -8.66 7.62
N ARG A 50 -30.49 -8.59 6.29
CA ARG A 50 -30.62 -9.77 5.39
C ARG A 50 -29.49 -9.94 4.37
N HIS A 51 -28.39 -9.23 4.50
CA HIS A 51 -27.25 -9.43 3.60
C HIS A 51 -26.62 -10.83 3.82
N SER A 52 -26.07 -11.36 2.74
CA SER A 52 -25.18 -12.52 2.77
C SER A 52 -23.74 -12.04 2.88
N ALA A 53 -22.96 -12.65 3.78
CA ALA A 53 -21.54 -12.35 3.93
C ALA A 53 -20.71 -13.49 3.34
N THR A 54 -19.86 -13.16 2.36
CA THR A 54 -18.88 -14.09 1.80
C THR A 54 -17.48 -13.68 2.21
N PHE A 55 -16.65 -14.67 2.55
CA PHE A 55 -15.30 -14.46 3.05
C PHE A 55 -14.30 -15.06 2.07
N SER A 56 -13.31 -14.29 1.67
CA SER A 56 -12.26 -14.79 0.77
C SER A 56 -11.31 -15.72 1.52
N SER A 57 -11.18 -16.96 1.06
CA SER A 57 -10.19 -17.91 1.57
C SER A 57 -8.76 -17.58 1.12
N ILE A 58 -8.64 -16.87 -0.01
CA ILE A 58 -7.36 -16.51 -0.65
C ILE A 58 -6.81 -15.21 -0.04
N VAL A 59 -7.68 -14.23 0.18
CA VAL A 59 -7.31 -12.89 0.65
C VAL A 59 -7.86 -12.69 2.06
N LYS A 60 -7.09 -13.13 3.07
CA LYS A 60 -7.49 -13.02 4.49
C LYS A 60 -7.85 -11.57 4.86
N GLY A 61 -9.09 -11.32 5.28
CA GLY A 61 -9.59 -9.99 5.66
C GLY A 61 -10.51 -9.34 4.62
N GLN A 62 -10.57 -9.87 3.40
CA GLN A 62 -11.56 -9.47 2.41
C GLN A 62 -12.91 -10.10 2.74
N ARG A 63 -13.96 -9.27 2.74
CA ARG A 63 -15.35 -9.68 2.91
C ARG A 63 -16.20 -9.05 1.82
N SER A 64 -17.17 -9.78 1.28
CA SER A 64 -18.16 -9.23 0.36
C SER A 64 -19.54 -9.42 0.98
N LEU A 65 -20.22 -8.31 1.23
CA LEU A 65 -21.58 -8.28 1.74
C LEU A 65 -22.52 -8.03 0.56
N HIS A 66 -23.39 -8.99 0.29
CA HIS A 66 -24.27 -8.95 -0.87
C HIS A 66 -25.72 -9.16 -0.45
N HIS A 67 -26.59 -8.26 -0.89
CA HIS A 67 -28.02 -8.40 -0.76
C HIS A 67 -28.66 -8.09 -2.11
N ARG A 68 -29.51 -8.99 -2.57
CA ARG A 68 -30.31 -8.81 -3.78
C ARG A 68 -31.78 -8.76 -3.39
N GLY A 69 -32.34 -7.55 -3.40
CA GLY A 69 -33.78 -7.33 -3.26
C GLY A 69 -34.47 -7.21 -4.62
N ASP A 70 -35.78 -7.00 -4.58
CA ASP A 70 -36.61 -6.84 -5.79
C ASP A 70 -36.35 -5.49 -6.48
N SER A 71 -36.08 -4.45 -5.68
CA SER A 71 -35.87 -3.07 -6.16
C SER A 71 -34.41 -2.62 -6.15
N LEU A 72 -33.57 -3.21 -5.29
CA LEU A 72 -32.17 -2.81 -5.11
C LEU A 72 -31.26 -4.02 -4.94
N GLU A 73 -30.17 -4.04 -5.70
CA GLU A 73 -29.05 -4.94 -5.47
C GLU A 73 -27.86 -4.17 -4.88
N THR A 74 -27.43 -4.59 -3.70
CA THR A 74 -26.36 -3.95 -2.92
C THR A 74 -25.22 -4.91 -2.71
N LEU A 75 -24.04 -4.52 -3.21
CA LEU A 75 -22.77 -5.20 -2.98
C LEU A 75 -21.81 -4.25 -2.28
N VAL A 76 -21.32 -4.63 -1.10
CA VAL A 76 -20.27 -3.91 -0.36
C VAL A 76 -19.05 -4.81 -0.24
N LEU A 77 -17.96 -4.39 -0.88
CA LEU A 77 -16.66 -5.05 -0.80
C LEU A 77 -15.84 -4.40 0.29
N LEU A 78 -15.53 -5.15 1.35
CA LEU A 78 -14.67 -4.71 2.45
C LEU A 78 -13.25 -5.27 2.23
N ASN A 79 -12.27 -4.37 2.24
CA ASN A 79 -10.85 -4.68 1.96
C ASN A 79 -10.63 -5.53 0.69
N PRO A 80 -11.20 -5.13 -0.48
CA PRO A 80 -11.05 -5.91 -1.69
C PRO A 80 -9.59 -5.99 -2.18
N SER A 81 -9.33 -7.04 -2.96
CA SER A 81 -8.19 -7.11 -3.87
C SER A 81 -8.45 -6.32 -5.16
N ASP A 82 -7.38 -5.94 -5.86
CA ASP A 82 -7.41 -5.39 -7.22
C ASP A 82 -8.23 -6.24 -8.19
N LYS A 83 -8.02 -7.57 -8.15
CA LYS A 83 -8.75 -8.52 -8.99
C LYS A 83 -10.24 -8.56 -8.65
N SER A 84 -10.58 -8.76 -7.38
CA SER A 84 -11.98 -8.81 -6.96
C SER A 84 -12.74 -7.53 -7.26
N LEU A 85 -12.10 -6.36 -7.10
CA LEU A 85 -12.74 -5.10 -7.45
C LEU A 85 -13.00 -4.99 -8.95
N CYS A 86 -12.03 -5.38 -9.79
CA CYS A 86 -12.21 -5.38 -11.24
C CYS A 86 -13.30 -6.37 -11.69
N ASP A 87 -13.34 -7.56 -11.11
CA ASP A 87 -14.32 -8.59 -11.47
C ASP A 87 -15.74 -8.18 -11.08
N GLU A 88 -15.93 -7.64 -9.88
CA GLU A 88 -17.24 -7.14 -9.46
C GLU A 88 -17.65 -5.86 -10.18
N LEU A 89 -16.69 -5.02 -10.58
CA LEU A 89 -16.97 -3.90 -11.47
C LEU A 89 -17.45 -4.38 -12.85
N ARG A 90 -16.87 -5.46 -13.39
CA ARG A 90 -17.38 -6.08 -14.62
C ARG A 90 -18.81 -6.56 -14.41
N ASN A 91 -19.09 -7.29 -13.33
CA ASN A 91 -20.45 -7.75 -13.01
C ASN A 91 -21.44 -6.59 -12.92
N LEU A 92 -21.07 -5.50 -12.24
CA LEU A 92 -21.89 -4.28 -12.15
C LEU A 92 -22.18 -3.70 -13.54
N LEU A 93 -21.19 -3.66 -14.43
CA LEU A 93 -21.35 -3.12 -15.78
C LEU A 93 -22.19 -4.03 -16.68
N LEU A 94 -22.13 -5.34 -16.49
CA LEU A 94 -22.90 -6.35 -17.22
C LEU A 94 -24.36 -6.44 -16.79
N ASP A 95 -24.69 -6.01 -15.57
CA ASP A 95 -26.06 -6.03 -15.05
C ASP A 95 -27.02 -5.15 -15.89
N PRO A 96 -28.27 -5.56 -16.16
CA PRO A 96 -29.19 -4.79 -16.99
C PRO A 96 -29.81 -3.54 -16.32
N ALA A 97 -29.50 -3.23 -15.05
CA ALA A 97 -30.07 -2.08 -14.35
C ALA A 97 -29.77 -0.74 -15.05
N SER A 98 -30.78 0.15 -15.07
CA SER A 98 -30.69 1.49 -15.66
C SER A 98 -29.92 2.48 -14.80
N HIS A 99 -29.95 2.36 -13.47
CA HIS A 99 -29.23 3.22 -12.53
C HIS A 99 -28.22 2.39 -11.75
N LYS A 100 -26.94 2.72 -11.88
CA LYS A 100 -25.84 2.03 -11.22
C LYS A 100 -25.04 3.01 -10.38
N LEU A 101 -24.66 2.58 -9.18
CA LEU A 101 -23.81 3.34 -8.27
C LEU A 101 -22.54 2.55 -7.95
N LEU A 102 -21.39 3.19 -8.13
CA LEU A 102 -20.08 2.71 -7.67
C LEU A 102 -19.50 3.72 -6.68
N VAL A 103 -19.30 3.32 -5.44
CA VAL A 103 -18.64 4.15 -4.42
C VAL A 103 -17.26 3.57 -4.12
N LEU A 104 -16.20 4.35 -4.34
CA LEU A 104 -14.82 4.00 -3.98
C LEU A 104 -14.43 4.79 -2.74
N ALA A 105 -14.31 4.13 -1.60
CA ALA A 105 -14.00 4.76 -0.31
C ALA A 105 -12.76 4.12 0.34
N GLY A 106 -11.78 4.94 0.67
CA GLY A 106 -10.61 4.53 1.45
C GLY A 106 -9.32 5.30 1.16
N PRO A 107 -8.19 4.87 1.73
CA PRO A 107 -6.94 5.60 1.63
C PRO A 107 -6.43 5.59 0.18
N CYS A 108 -6.01 6.76 -0.28
CA CYS A 108 -5.53 6.97 -1.64
C CYS A 108 -4.11 7.56 -1.64
N LEU A 109 -3.33 7.28 -2.67
CA LEU A 109 -2.04 7.92 -2.88
C LEU A 109 -2.23 9.40 -3.22
N GLU A 110 -1.55 10.30 -2.53
CA GLU A 110 -1.70 11.76 -2.72
C GLU A 110 -1.35 12.22 -4.15
N GLU A 111 -0.33 11.63 -4.79
CA GLU A 111 0.10 12.03 -6.13
C GLU A 111 -0.85 11.56 -7.25
N THR A 112 -1.30 10.31 -7.21
CA THR A 112 -2.06 9.68 -8.31
C THR A 112 -3.56 9.59 -8.02
N GLY A 113 -3.98 9.69 -6.77
CA GLY A 113 -5.34 9.38 -6.34
C GLY A 113 -5.69 7.89 -6.40
N GLU A 114 -4.70 7.01 -6.61
CA GLU A 114 -4.95 5.57 -6.67
C GLU A 114 -5.39 5.01 -5.32
N LEU A 115 -6.51 4.29 -5.30
CA LEU A 115 -7.07 3.70 -4.08
C LEU A 115 -6.20 2.53 -3.63
N LEU A 116 -5.79 2.53 -2.35
CA LEU A 116 -4.99 1.46 -1.77
C LEU A 116 -5.86 0.27 -1.40
N LEU A 117 -5.64 -0.84 -2.08
CA LEU A 117 -6.35 -2.09 -1.87
C LEU A 117 -5.53 -3.06 -1.00
N GLN A 118 -6.14 -4.17 -0.59
CA GLN A 118 -5.42 -5.18 0.19
C GLN A 118 -4.26 -5.82 -0.60
N THR A 119 -4.43 -5.95 -1.91
CA THR A 119 -3.39 -6.38 -2.85
C THR A 119 -3.36 -5.38 -4.01
N GLY A 120 -2.33 -4.52 -4.05
CA GLY A 120 -2.18 -3.51 -5.10
C GLY A 120 -3.03 -2.26 -4.89
N GLY A 121 -3.46 -1.65 -5.98
CA GLY A 121 -4.34 -0.49 -5.94
C GLY A 121 -5.23 -0.37 -7.16
N PHE A 122 -6.17 0.56 -7.08
CA PHE A 122 -7.16 0.81 -8.12
C PHE A 122 -7.06 2.24 -8.65
N SER A 123 -6.46 2.34 -9.83
CA SER A 123 -6.24 3.60 -10.53
C SER A 123 -7.36 3.88 -11.53
N PRO A 124 -7.51 5.14 -11.97
CA PRO A 124 -8.42 5.47 -13.06
C PRO A 124 -8.07 4.75 -14.37
N HIS A 125 -6.81 4.34 -14.56
CA HIS A 125 -6.40 3.50 -15.69
C HIS A 125 -7.00 2.10 -15.63
N HIS A 126 -7.03 1.47 -14.44
CA HIS A 126 -7.69 0.17 -14.24
C HIS A 126 -9.18 0.28 -14.57
N PHE A 127 -9.83 1.35 -14.11
CA PHE A 127 -11.23 1.63 -14.43
C PHE A 127 -11.48 1.77 -15.94
N LEU A 128 -10.67 2.58 -16.64
CA LEU A 128 -10.78 2.73 -18.10
C LEU A 128 -10.51 1.44 -18.87
N GLN A 129 -9.64 0.57 -18.36
CA GLN A 129 -9.37 -0.72 -18.96
C GLN A 129 -10.59 -1.64 -18.87
N VAL A 130 -11.27 -1.67 -17.71
CA VAL A 130 -12.52 -2.44 -17.54
C VAL A 130 -13.60 -1.91 -18.47
N LEU A 131 -13.74 -0.58 -18.61
CA LEU A 131 -14.72 -0.01 -19.58
C LEU A 131 -14.40 -0.33 -21.05
N LYS A 132 -13.13 -0.54 -21.39
CA LYS A 132 -12.71 -0.89 -22.76
C LYS A 132 -12.81 -2.39 -23.05
N ASP A 133 -13.18 -3.21 -22.06
CA ASP A 133 -13.28 -4.65 -22.21
C ASP A 133 -14.29 -5.02 -23.29
N ARG A 134 -13.95 -6.02 -24.11
CA ARG A 134 -14.72 -6.35 -25.32
C ARG A 134 -16.12 -6.85 -24.95
N GLU A 135 -16.22 -7.68 -23.92
CA GLU A 135 -17.50 -8.26 -23.48
C GLU A 135 -18.48 -7.16 -23.02
N ILE A 136 -17.98 -6.19 -22.25
CA ILE A 136 -18.78 -5.05 -21.80
C ILE A 136 -19.23 -4.21 -22.99
N ARG A 137 -18.33 -3.93 -23.95
CA ARG A 137 -18.67 -3.18 -25.15
C ARG A 137 -19.70 -3.90 -26.02
N ASP A 138 -19.55 -5.21 -26.20
CA ASP A 138 -20.41 -6.02 -27.06
C ASP A 138 -21.83 -6.13 -26.45
N ILE A 139 -21.95 -6.28 -25.12
CA ILE A 139 -23.25 -6.31 -24.42
C ILE A 139 -23.92 -4.93 -24.41
N LEU A 140 -23.18 -3.86 -24.10
CA LEU A 140 -23.72 -2.50 -24.18
C LEU A 140 -24.13 -2.12 -25.62
N ALA A 141 -23.48 -2.70 -26.64
CA ALA A 141 -23.83 -2.50 -28.05
C ALA A 141 -25.03 -3.34 -28.50
N THR A 142 -25.19 -4.56 -27.99
CA THR A 142 -26.29 -5.49 -28.37
C THR A 142 -27.58 -5.26 -27.61
N THR A 143 -27.53 -4.62 -26.44
CA THR A 143 -28.73 -4.24 -25.69
C THR A 143 -29.56 -3.25 -26.53
N PRO A 144 -30.87 -3.51 -26.77
CA PRO A 144 -31.70 -2.62 -27.58
C PRO A 144 -31.67 -1.23 -26.99
N SER A 145 -31.55 -0.20 -27.84
CA SER A 145 -31.45 1.19 -27.42
C SER A 145 -32.63 1.52 -26.49
N PRO A 146 -32.41 1.69 -25.18
CA PRO A 146 -33.45 2.19 -24.32
C PRO A 146 -33.73 3.66 -24.71
N ALA A 147 -34.92 4.17 -24.38
CA ALA A 147 -35.26 5.57 -24.63
C ALA A 147 -34.29 6.54 -23.90
N GLN A 148 -33.65 6.08 -22.84
CA GLN A 148 -32.60 6.77 -22.10
C GLN A 148 -31.41 5.82 -21.85
N PRO A 149 -30.17 6.27 -22.01
CA PRO A 149 -28.99 5.44 -21.74
C PRO A 149 -28.91 5.10 -20.23
N PRO A 150 -28.40 3.91 -19.86
CA PRO A 150 -28.12 3.60 -18.47
C PRO A 150 -27.14 4.63 -17.87
N ILE A 151 -27.33 4.95 -16.59
CA ILE A 151 -26.56 5.93 -15.84
C ILE A 151 -25.67 5.19 -14.84
N LEU A 152 -24.35 5.41 -14.94
CA LEU A 152 -23.39 4.95 -13.94
C LEU A 152 -22.83 6.17 -13.19
N THR A 153 -23.22 6.27 -11.92
CA THR A 153 -22.70 7.26 -10.98
C THR A 153 -21.50 6.68 -10.25
N ILE A 154 -20.40 7.42 -10.23
CA ILE A 154 -19.16 7.01 -9.57
C ILE A 154 -18.74 8.06 -8.57
N THR A 155 -18.49 7.60 -7.34
CA THR A 155 -17.85 8.38 -6.29
C THR A 155 -16.40 7.93 -6.19
N CYS A 156 -15.46 8.83 -6.48
CA CYS A 156 -14.03 8.55 -6.50
C CYS A 156 -13.24 9.74 -5.92
N PRO A 157 -11.93 9.58 -5.64
CA PRO A 157 -11.09 10.69 -5.18
C PRO A 157 -11.18 11.89 -6.13
N THR A 158 -11.26 13.09 -5.57
CA THR A 158 -11.41 14.36 -6.33
C THR A 158 -10.08 14.95 -6.80
N PHE A 159 -8.97 14.26 -6.53
CA PHE A 159 -7.60 14.68 -6.82
C PHE A 159 -6.84 13.63 -7.64
N GLY A 160 -5.61 13.97 -8.04
CA GLY A 160 -4.74 13.08 -8.81
C GLY A 160 -5.27 12.82 -10.23
N ASP A 161 -5.06 11.61 -10.71
CA ASP A 161 -5.42 11.19 -12.08
C ASP A 161 -6.95 11.06 -12.26
N TRP A 162 -7.71 10.93 -11.16
CA TRP A 162 -9.18 10.85 -11.21
C TRP A 162 -9.82 12.17 -11.66
N ALA A 163 -9.24 13.31 -11.27
CA ALA A 163 -9.70 14.62 -11.72
C ALA A 163 -9.55 14.80 -13.25
N GLN A 164 -8.55 14.13 -13.84
CA GLN A 164 -8.28 14.15 -15.28
C GLN A 164 -9.13 13.15 -16.07
N LEU A 165 -9.96 12.35 -15.39
CA LEU A 165 -10.79 11.32 -16.02
C LEU A 165 -12.00 11.91 -16.77
N ALA A 166 -12.54 13.04 -16.31
CA ALA A 166 -13.77 13.62 -16.85
C ALA A 166 -13.75 13.86 -18.39
N PRO A 167 -12.67 14.42 -18.98
CA PRO A 167 -12.57 14.56 -20.45
C PRO A 167 -12.47 13.23 -21.19
N ALA A 168 -11.71 12.27 -20.65
CA ALA A 168 -11.50 10.95 -21.28
C ALA A 168 -12.79 10.12 -21.31
N VAL A 169 -13.61 10.27 -20.26
CA VAL A 169 -14.92 9.63 -20.14
C VAL A 169 -15.90 10.17 -21.17
N SER A 170 -15.95 11.49 -21.39
CA SER A 170 -16.86 12.10 -22.36
C SER A 170 -16.68 11.54 -23.77
N GLY A 171 -15.43 11.22 -24.17
CA GLY A 171 -15.15 10.55 -25.44
C GLY A 171 -15.62 9.09 -25.52
N LEU A 172 -15.76 8.41 -24.38
CA LEU A 172 -16.21 7.02 -24.29
C LEU A 172 -17.74 6.89 -24.17
N GLN A 173 -18.45 7.90 -23.67
CA GLN A 173 -19.91 7.87 -23.51
C GLN A 173 -20.63 7.62 -24.84
N GLY A 174 -20.16 8.23 -25.93
CA GLY A 174 -20.71 8.01 -27.27
C GLY A 174 -20.52 6.58 -27.81
N ALA A 175 -19.41 5.92 -27.42
CA ALA A 175 -19.10 4.56 -27.85
C ALA A 175 -19.74 3.48 -26.96
N LEU A 176 -19.97 3.78 -25.67
CA LEU A 176 -20.46 2.84 -24.66
C LEU A 176 -21.98 2.93 -24.44
N ARG A 177 -22.68 3.91 -25.06
CA ARG A 177 -24.12 4.18 -24.85
C ARG A 177 -24.49 4.27 -23.35
N LEU A 178 -23.54 4.69 -22.51
CA LEU A 178 -23.62 4.74 -21.05
C LEU A 178 -23.36 6.19 -20.62
N GLN A 179 -24.26 6.75 -19.80
CA GLN A 179 -24.06 8.07 -19.21
C GLN A 179 -23.23 7.93 -17.92
N LEU A 180 -22.04 8.53 -17.90
CA LEU A 180 -21.18 8.51 -16.71
C LEU A 180 -21.28 9.82 -15.92
N ARG A 181 -21.54 9.74 -14.62
CA ARG A 181 -21.54 10.86 -13.69
C ARG A 181 -20.44 10.66 -12.65
N LEU A 182 -19.46 11.55 -12.61
CA LEU A 182 -18.35 11.51 -11.65
C LEU A 182 -18.62 12.50 -10.51
N ASN A 183 -18.59 12.02 -9.27
CA ASN A 183 -18.74 12.81 -8.04
C ASN A 183 -19.87 13.86 -8.08
N PRO A 184 -21.13 13.46 -8.34
CA PRO A 184 -22.24 14.40 -8.23
C PRO A 184 -22.39 14.92 -6.79
N PRO A 185 -22.96 16.13 -6.61
CA PRO A 185 -23.26 16.65 -5.28
C PRO A 185 -24.30 15.77 -4.56
N ALA A 186 -24.27 15.76 -3.24
CA ALA A 186 -25.27 15.05 -2.44
C ALA A 186 -26.66 15.67 -2.65
N GLN A 187 -27.63 14.84 -3.04
CA GLN A 187 -29.02 15.25 -3.32
C GLN A 187 -30.00 14.68 -2.28
N LEU A 188 -29.71 13.49 -1.75
CA LEU A 188 -30.57 12.82 -0.79
C LEU A 188 -30.35 13.37 0.64
N PRO A 189 -31.42 13.48 1.45
CA PRO A 189 -31.33 13.83 2.87
C PRO A 189 -30.59 12.74 3.65
N ASN A 190 -30.12 13.09 4.85
CA ASN A 190 -29.63 12.07 5.77
C ASN A 190 -30.82 11.23 6.27
N SER A 191 -30.66 9.91 6.33
CA SER A 191 -31.72 8.96 6.64
C SER A 191 -31.27 7.98 7.71
N GLU A 192 -32.22 7.44 8.48
CA GLU A 192 -31.92 6.53 9.60
C GLU A 192 -31.30 5.22 9.12
N GLY A 193 -31.81 4.66 8.02
CA GLY A 193 -31.26 3.45 7.39
C GLY A 193 -29.86 3.66 6.82
N LEU A 194 -29.52 4.87 6.40
CA LEU A 194 -28.15 5.21 6.01
C LEU A 194 -27.22 5.21 7.24
N CYS A 195 -27.65 5.79 8.36
CA CYS A 195 -26.88 5.76 9.60
C CYS A 195 -26.65 4.31 10.08
N GLU A 196 -27.70 3.50 10.16
CA GLU A 196 -27.59 2.08 10.54
C GLU A 196 -26.64 1.29 9.63
N PHE A 197 -26.72 1.56 8.31
CA PHE A 197 -25.81 0.96 7.34
C PHE A 197 -24.35 1.37 7.56
N LEU A 198 -24.09 2.67 7.81
CA LEU A 198 -22.74 3.17 8.05
C LEU A 198 -22.16 2.62 9.36
N GLU A 199 -22.97 2.53 10.41
CA GLU A 199 -22.61 1.90 11.68
C GLU A 199 -22.25 0.42 11.47
N TYR A 200 -23.09 -0.32 10.73
CA TYR A 200 -22.82 -1.72 10.41
C TYR A 200 -21.52 -1.91 9.61
N VAL A 201 -21.25 -1.04 8.63
CA VAL A 201 -20.00 -1.07 7.86
C VAL A 201 -18.82 -0.73 8.76
N ALA A 202 -18.96 0.24 9.68
CA ALA A 202 -17.91 0.61 10.63
C ALA A 202 -17.54 -0.56 11.55
N GLU A 203 -18.52 -1.27 12.11
CA GLU A 203 -18.32 -2.50 12.90
C GLU A 203 -17.69 -3.61 12.07
N SER A 204 -18.13 -3.76 10.81
CA SER A 204 -17.61 -4.79 9.91
C SER A 204 -16.16 -4.55 9.46
N LEU A 205 -15.69 -3.30 9.55
CA LEU A 205 -14.33 -2.88 9.21
C LEU A 205 -13.34 -3.03 10.38
N GLU A 206 -13.74 -3.63 11.51
CA GLU A 206 -12.87 -3.79 12.68
C GLU A 206 -11.46 -4.32 12.32
N PRO A 207 -10.40 -3.67 12.83
CA PRO A 207 -9.03 -4.03 12.50
C PRO A 207 -8.70 -5.44 13.02
N PRO A 208 -8.03 -6.28 12.22
CA PRO A 208 -7.54 -7.56 12.72
C PRO A 208 -6.56 -7.33 13.87
N SER A 209 -6.49 -8.28 14.81
CA SER A 209 -5.61 -8.16 15.96
C SER A 209 -4.15 -7.94 15.50
N PRO A 210 -3.34 -7.11 16.19
CA PRO A 210 -1.95 -6.88 15.79
C PRO A 210 -1.11 -8.16 15.69
N PHE A 211 -1.51 -9.21 16.44
CA PHE A 211 -0.87 -10.52 16.43
C PHE A 211 -1.27 -11.39 15.22
N GLU A 212 -2.50 -11.25 14.73
CA GLU A 212 -2.94 -11.90 13.49
C GLU A 212 -2.40 -11.19 12.25
N LEU A 213 -2.35 -9.85 12.29
CA LEU A 213 -1.85 -9.04 11.20
C LEU A 213 -0.36 -9.30 10.96
N LEU A 214 0.41 -9.36 12.05
CA LEU A 214 1.84 -9.63 12.04
C LEU A 214 2.08 -10.95 12.77
N GLU A 215 2.04 -12.08 12.07
CA GLU A 215 2.18 -13.40 12.71
C GLU A 215 3.48 -13.56 13.53
N PRO A 216 3.45 -14.19 14.72
CA PRO A 216 4.65 -14.47 15.50
C PRO A 216 5.62 -15.39 14.74
N PRO A 217 6.92 -15.39 15.10
CA PRO A 217 7.89 -16.30 14.51
C PRO A 217 7.54 -17.78 14.83
N THR A 218 7.55 -18.64 13.81
CA THR A 218 7.22 -20.07 13.92
C THR A 218 8.38 -20.94 14.39
N SER A 219 9.62 -20.43 14.37
CA SER A 219 10.83 -21.15 14.75
C SER A 219 11.58 -20.41 15.86
N GLY A 220 12.10 -21.15 16.84
CA GLY A 220 12.99 -20.58 17.86
C GLY A 220 14.36 -20.23 17.29
N GLY A 221 14.80 -18.99 17.49
CA GLY A 221 16.14 -18.52 17.11
C GLY A 221 16.12 -17.26 16.24
N PHE A 222 17.20 -16.47 16.34
CA PHE A 222 17.34 -15.22 15.61
C PHE A 222 18.22 -15.40 14.36
N LEU A 223 17.78 -14.82 13.25
CA LEU A 223 18.55 -14.71 12.02
C LEU A 223 19.72 -13.74 12.24
N ARG A 224 20.94 -14.19 11.97
CA ARG A 224 22.14 -13.35 11.97
C ARG A 224 22.61 -13.08 10.54
N LEU A 225 22.53 -11.81 10.13
CA LEU A 225 23.01 -11.35 8.83
C LEU A 225 24.50 -10.98 8.92
N GLY A 226 25.36 -11.92 8.53
CA GLY A 226 26.82 -11.77 8.65
C GLY A 226 27.49 -11.06 7.48
N ARG A 227 26.81 -10.90 6.34
CA ARG A 227 27.31 -10.20 5.15
C ARG A 227 26.48 -8.95 4.88
N PRO A 228 27.06 -7.90 4.30
CA PRO A 228 26.30 -6.73 3.90
C PRO A 228 25.26 -7.13 2.85
N CYS A 229 23.99 -6.86 3.15
CA CYS A 229 22.86 -7.20 2.29
C CYS A 229 21.79 -6.09 2.26
N CYS A 230 21.08 -6.04 1.14
CA CYS A 230 19.94 -5.16 0.90
C CYS A 230 18.76 -6.03 0.45
N TYR A 231 17.65 -5.94 1.19
CA TYR A 231 16.39 -6.55 0.84
C TYR A 231 15.43 -5.47 0.37
N ILE A 232 14.87 -5.64 -0.82
CA ILE A 232 13.82 -4.77 -1.36
C ILE A 232 12.53 -5.59 -1.31
N PHE A 233 11.53 -5.08 -0.59
CA PHE A 233 10.27 -5.79 -0.44
C PHE A 233 9.23 -5.25 -1.41
N PRO A 234 8.62 -6.10 -2.26
CA PRO A 234 7.50 -5.68 -3.08
C PRO A 234 6.30 -5.41 -2.17
N GLY A 235 5.96 -4.14 -1.96
CA GLY A 235 4.85 -3.70 -1.11
C GLY A 235 3.54 -3.45 -1.86
N GLY A 236 3.54 -3.56 -3.19
CA GLY A 236 2.47 -3.05 -4.04
C GLY A 236 2.79 -1.62 -4.46
N LEU A 237 2.02 -0.67 -3.94
CA LEU A 237 2.17 0.75 -4.23
C LEU A 237 3.12 1.49 -3.29
N GLY A 238 3.69 0.78 -2.31
CA GLY A 238 4.57 1.37 -1.32
C GLY A 238 5.97 0.80 -1.26
N ASP A 239 6.86 1.63 -0.74
CA ASP A 239 8.29 1.36 -0.65
C ASP A 239 8.66 0.78 0.71
N ALA A 240 9.41 -0.31 0.71
CA ALA A 240 10.05 -0.84 1.91
C ALA A 240 11.37 -1.52 1.54
N ALA A 241 12.43 -1.17 2.26
CA ALA A 241 13.74 -1.79 2.11
C ALA A 241 14.38 -2.06 3.47
N PHE A 242 15.23 -3.08 3.53
CA PHE A 242 15.97 -3.42 4.74
C PHE A 242 17.44 -3.66 4.42
N PHE A 243 18.30 -2.96 5.15
CA PHE A 243 19.74 -3.03 5.00
C PHE A 243 20.35 -3.66 6.23
N ALA A 244 21.31 -4.56 6.04
CA ALA A 244 22.13 -5.06 7.13
C ALA A 244 23.59 -4.97 6.74
N VAL A 245 24.42 -4.43 7.62
CA VAL A 245 25.87 -4.31 7.45
C VAL A 245 26.54 -4.66 8.79
N ASN A 246 27.29 -5.77 8.83
CA ASN A 246 28.13 -6.17 9.97
C ASN A 246 27.43 -6.08 11.35
N GLY A 247 26.17 -6.53 11.44
CA GLY A 247 25.39 -6.53 12.68
C GLY A 247 24.68 -5.21 13.00
N PHE A 248 24.74 -4.22 12.10
CA PHE A 248 23.89 -3.03 12.12
C PHE A 248 22.79 -3.15 11.07
N THR A 249 21.56 -2.80 11.42
CA THR A 249 20.36 -3.01 10.60
C THR A 249 19.52 -1.75 10.47
N VAL A 250 19.07 -1.46 9.25
CA VAL A 250 18.25 -0.29 8.94
C VAL A 250 17.01 -0.72 8.17
N LEU A 251 15.83 -0.43 8.73
CA LEU A 251 14.55 -0.55 8.01
C LEU A 251 14.20 0.80 7.40
N VAL A 252 14.00 0.86 6.09
CA VAL A 252 13.60 2.06 5.37
C VAL A 252 12.15 1.91 4.91
N ASN A 253 11.28 2.78 5.40
CA ASN A 253 9.83 2.79 5.20
C ASN A 253 9.13 1.47 5.61
N GLY A 254 7.81 1.51 5.67
CA GLY A 254 6.95 0.38 6.03
C GLY A 254 6.13 -0.21 4.87
N GLY A 255 6.14 0.42 3.71
CA GLY A 255 5.32 0.04 2.56
C GLY A 255 3.82 0.32 2.74
N SER A 256 3.06 0.13 1.66
CA SER A 256 1.62 0.44 1.58
C SER A 256 0.73 -0.60 2.30
N ASN A 257 1.27 -1.81 2.54
CA ASN A 257 0.48 -2.93 3.05
C ASN A 257 0.58 -3.05 4.58
N PRO A 258 -0.55 -3.06 5.32
CA PRO A 258 -0.55 -3.22 6.78
C PRO A 258 -0.01 -4.58 7.25
N LYS A 259 0.04 -5.61 6.40
CA LYS A 259 0.68 -6.90 6.71
C LYS A 259 2.21 -6.84 6.68
N SER A 260 2.77 -5.72 6.24
CA SER A 260 4.21 -5.44 6.20
C SER A 260 4.99 -6.54 5.46
N SER A 261 5.24 -6.37 4.17
CA SER A 261 6.01 -7.34 3.36
C SER A 261 7.36 -7.69 3.99
N PHE A 262 7.99 -6.74 4.70
CA PHE A 262 9.23 -6.91 5.45
C PHE A 262 9.10 -7.80 6.71
N TRP A 263 7.90 -7.97 7.26
CA TRP A 263 7.67 -8.68 8.52
C TRP A 263 8.12 -10.14 8.46
N LYS A 264 7.98 -10.78 7.29
CA LYS A 264 8.46 -12.15 7.04
C LYS A 264 9.95 -12.33 7.36
N LEU A 265 10.76 -11.29 7.16
CA LEU A 265 12.18 -11.27 7.51
C LEU A 265 12.37 -10.75 8.94
N VAL A 266 11.80 -9.57 9.21
CA VAL A 266 12.07 -8.79 10.42
C VAL A 266 11.62 -9.51 11.70
N ARG A 267 10.57 -10.34 11.65
CA ARG A 267 10.11 -11.15 12.80
C ARG A 267 11.15 -12.15 13.32
N HIS A 268 12.15 -12.49 12.51
CA HIS A 268 13.22 -13.42 12.89
C HIS A 268 14.48 -12.68 13.39
N LEU A 269 14.46 -11.35 13.44
CA LEU A 269 15.57 -10.57 13.96
C LEU A 269 15.40 -10.33 15.46
N ASP A 270 16.53 -10.21 16.16
CA ASP A 270 16.55 -9.81 17.56
C ASP A 270 16.28 -8.30 17.72
N ARG A 271 16.80 -7.49 16.79
CA ARG A 271 16.65 -6.04 16.81
C ARG A 271 16.77 -5.43 15.41
N VAL A 272 16.16 -4.26 15.25
CA VAL A 272 16.34 -3.33 14.13
C VAL A 272 16.97 -2.06 14.71
N ASP A 273 18.20 -1.75 14.33
CA ASP A 273 18.99 -0.68 14.96
C ASP A 273 18.51 0.72 14.59
N ALA A 274 18.08 0.90 13.35
CA ALA A 274 17.51 2.14 12.88
C ALA A 274 16.28 1.91 12.01
N VAL A 275 15.29 2.79 12.16
CA VAL A 275 14.15 2.88 11.24
C VAL A 275 14.19 4.26 10.59
N LEU A 276 14.07 4.31 9.27
CA LEU A 276 14.11 5.53 8.48
C LEU A 276 12.78 5.67 7.73
N VAL A 277 12.04 6.74 8.01
CA VAL A 277 10.80 7.06 7.30
C VAL A 277 10.99 8.30 6.46
N THR A 278 10.94 8.14 5.14
CA THR A 278 11.32 9.19 4.20
C THR A 278 10.30 10.33 4.13
N HIS A 279 9.02 10.00 4.17
CA HIS A 279 7.92 10.93 4.05
C HIS A 279 6.68 10.37 4.78
N PRO A 280 5.72 11.21 5.17
CA PRO A 280 4.49 10.78 5.80
C PRO A 280 3.43 10.41 4.75
N GLY A 281 3.42 9.18 4.26
CA GLY A 281 2.53 8.77 3.17
C GLY A 281 1.83 7.43 3.40
N ALA A 282 0.73 7.22 2.68
CA ALA A 282 -0.02 5.96 2.69
C ALA A 282 0.75 4.80 2.00
N ASP A 283 1.83 5.13 1.30
CA ASP A 283 2.81 4.25 0.67
C ASP A 283 4.00 3.88 1.57
N SER A 284 4.21 4.59 2.69
CA SER A 284 5.39 4.41 3.55
C SER A 284 5.08 4.10 5.02
N LEU A 285 3.98 4.63 5.58
CA LEU A 285 3.64 4.47 6.99
C LEU A 285 2.87 3.18 7.40
N PRO A 286 1.97 2.59 6.59
CA PRO A 286 1.10 1.49 7.01
C PRO A 286 1.80 0.36 7.75
N GLY A 287 2.83 -0.22 7.13
CA GLY A 287 3.48 -1.39 7.69
C GLY A 287 4.30 -1.08 8.93
N LEU A 288 4.82 0.15 9.03
CA LEU A 288 5.51 0.61 10.24
C LEU A 288 4.50 0.81 11.38
N ASN A 289 3.34 1.41 11.11
CA ASN A 289 2.28 1.57 12.11
C ASN A 289 1.80 0.23 12.65
N SER A 290 1.67 -0.80 11.79
CA SER A 290 1.38 -2.17 12.22
C SER A 290 2.44 -2.72 13.17
N LEU A 291 3.72 -2.48 12.88
CA LEU A 291 4.84 -2.91 13.73
C LEU A 291 4.80 -2.23 15.11
N LEU A 292 4.58 -0.90 15.14
CA LEU A 292 4.50 -0.13 16.38
C LEU A 292 3.30 -0.56 17.23
N ARG A 293 2.14 -0.79 16.62
CA ARG A 293 0.95 -1.28 17.33
C ARG A 293 1.14 -2.67 17.90
N ARG A 294 1.80 -3.57 17.15
CA ARG A 294 2.16 -4.88 17.69
C ARG A 294 3.03 -4.73 18.93
N LYS A 295 4.04 -3.86 18.91
CA LYS A 295 4.88 -3.59 20.08
C LYS A 295 4.10 -3.02 21.27
N LEU A 296 3.12 -2.16 21.01
CA LEU A 296 2.24 -1.65 22.05
C LEU A 296 1.42 -2.79 22.67
N ALA A 297 0.82 -3.63 21.82
CA ALA A 297 0.04 -4.80 22.25
C ALA A 297 0.88 -5.81 23.04
N GLU A 298 2.16 -6.01 22.67
CA GLU A 298 3.10 -6.82 23.45
C GLU A 298 3.30 -6.28 24.87
N ARG A 299 3.47 -4.96 25.05
CA ARG A 299 3.55 -4.36 26.39
C ARG A 299 2.27 -4.57 27.19
N SER A 300 1.11 -4.44 26.56
CA SER A 300 -0.18 -4.70 27.19
C SER A 300 -0.35 -6.17 27.61
N GLU A 301 0.09 -7.13 26.79
CA GLU A 301 0.06 -8.57 27.10
C GLU A 301 1.05 -8.98 28.22
N VAL A 302 2.20 -8.30 28.32
CA VAL A 302 3.10 -8.46 29.49
C VAL A 302 2.38 -8.06 30.77
N ALA A 303 1.63 -6.95 30.75
CA ALA A 303 0.90 -6.43 31.90
C ALA A 303 -0.35 -7.24 32.26
N ALA A 304 -1.09 -7.78 31.27
CA ALA A 304 -2.39 -8.41 31.47
C ALA A 304 -2.34 -9.86 32.01
N GLY A 305 -1.20 -10.54 31.96
CA GLY A 305 -0.99 -11.82 32.66
C GLY A 305 -1.76 -13.05 32.15
N GLY A 306 -2.68 -12.93 31.19
CA GLY A 306 -3.59 -14.00 30.77
C GLY A 306 -3.19 -14.79 29.52
N GLY A 307 -3.68 -16.04 29.39
CA GLY A 307 -3.54 -16.90 28.20
C GLY A 307 -2.55 -18.07 28.34
N SER A 308 -2.57 -18.98 27.37
CA SER A 308 -1.62 -20.10 27.27
C SER A 308 -0.17 -19.58 27.26
N TRP A 309 0.67 -20.11 28.14
CA TRP A 309 2.06 -19.66 28.34
C TRP A 309 2.89 -19.73 27.04
N ASP A 310 2.70 -20.77 26.22
CA ASP A 310 3.45 -20.93 24.97
C ASP A 310 3.02 -19.92 23.88
N ASP A 311 1.71 -19.68 23.73
CA ASP A 311 1.20 -18.65 22.80
C ASP A 311 1.54 -17.24 23.26
N ARG A 312 1.63 -17.03 24.57
CA ARG A 312 2.07 -15.77 25.16
C ARG A 312 3.55 -15.54 24.88
N LEU A 313 4.41 -16.54 25.11
CA LEU A 313 5.83 -16.45 24.80
C LEU A 313 6.06 -16.15 23.32
N ARG A 314 5.33 -16.79 22.40
CA ARG A 314 5.44 -16.53 20.95
C ARG A 314 4.98 -15.12 20.56
N ARG A 315 3.92 -14.61 21.18
CA ARG A 315 3.40 -13.26 20.93
C ARG A 315 4.35 -12.15 21.39
N LEU A 316 5.19 -12.42 22.39
CA LEU A 316 6.17 -11.47 22.94
C LEU A 316 7.47 -11.36 22.12
N ILE A 317 7.64 -12.16 21.07
CA ILE A 317 8.86 -12.17 20.25
C ILE A 317 8.65 -11.24 19.05
N SER A 318 8.98 -9.96 19.22
CA SER A 318 9.22 -9.03 18.11
C SER A 318 10.58 -8.34 18.25
N PRO A 319 11.23 -7.94 17.13
CA PRO A 319 12.56 -7.34 17.17
C PRO A 319 12.54 -6.01 17.94
N ASN A 320 13.51 -5.78 18.81
CA ASN A 320 13.67 -4.48 19.46
C ASN A 320 13.91 -3.37 18.43
N LEU A 321 13.32 -2.19 18.64
CA LEU A 321 13.55 -1.03 17.78
C LEU A 321 14.56 -0.10 18.43
N GLY A 322 15.60 0.27 17.68
CA GLY A 322 16.56 1.29 18.07
C GLY A 322 16.07 2.70 17.68
N VAL A 323 16.92 3.47 17.01
CA VAL A 323 16.64 4.88 16.71
C VAL A 323 15.67 4.99 15.54
N VAL A 324 14.61 5.78 15.70
CA VAL A 324 13.65 6.05 14.63
C VAL A 324 13.88 7.44 14.07
N PHE A 325 14.30 7.52 12.81
CA PHE A 325 14.39 8.74 12.03
C PHE A 325 13.09 8.96 11.29
N PHE A 326 12.44 10.09 11.55
CA PHE A 326 11.07 10.31 11.12
C PHE A 326 10.91 11.69 10.48
N ASN A 327 10.28 11.73 9.32
CA ASN A 327 9.82 12.96 8.69
C ASN A 327 8.32 13.13 9.02
N ALA A 328 8.00 14.20 9.76
CA ALA A 328 6.77 14.47 10.52
C ALA A 328 5.44 13.89 10.00
N CYS A 329 4.73 13.14 10.86
CA CYS A 329 3.32 12.75 10.79
C CYS A 329 2.79 12.55 12.22
N GLU A 330 1.78 13.30 12.64
CA GLU A 330 1.28 13.31 14.03
C GLU A 330 0.83 11.94 14.54
N ALA A 331 0.20 11.12 13.68
CA ALA A 331 -0.34 9.82 14.09
C ALA A 331 0.75 8.79 14.46
N ALA A 332 1.86 8.76 13.72
CA ALA A 332 2.99 7.88 14.02
C ALA A 332 3.78 8.38 15.23
N LEU A 333 3.87 9.70 15.42
CA LEU A 333 4.48 10.32 16.60
C LEU A 333 3.75 9.91 17.88
N ALA A 334 2.41 9.83 17.87
CA ALA A 334 1.63 9.37 19.02
C ALA A 334 1.96 7.92 19.43
N LEU A 335 2.07 7.01 18.46
CA LEU A 335 2.46 5.61 18.73
C LEU A 335 3.89 5.51 19.26
N LEU A 336 4.82 6.29 18.70
CA LEU A 336 6.21 6.34 19.17
C LEU A 336 6.31 6.90 20.59
N ALA A 337 5.53 7.93 20.91
CA ALA A 337 5.46 8.51 22.25
C ALA A 337 4.96 7.49 23.29
N GLN A 338 3.91 6.72 22.97
CA GLN A 338 3.42 5.63 23.85
C GLN A 338 4.47 4.52 24.05
N LEU A 339 5.33 4.29 23.06
CA LEU A 339 6.45 3.36 23.17
C LEU A 339 7.67 3.95 23.90
N GLY A 340 7.68 5.26 24.17
CA GLY A 340 8.81 5.98 24.77
C GLY A 340 9.99 6.14 23.82
N ILE A 341 9.76 6.10 22.51
CA ILE A 341 10.78 6.29 21.47
C ILE A 341 10.73 7.74 21.01
N THR A 342 11.82 8.49 21.18
CA THR A 342 11.94 9.86 20.67
C THR A 342 12.40 9.82 19.21
N PRO A 343 11.57 10.23 18.24
CA PRO A 343 11.97 10.26 16.85
C PRO A 343 12.96 11.40 16.59
N LEU A 344 13.96 11.13 15.75
CA LEU A 344 14.88 12.15 15.27
C LEU A 344 14.38 12.70 13.93
N PRO A 345 14.28 14.03 13.77
CA PRO A 345 13.84 14.61 12.52
C PRO A 345 14.87 14.34 11.41
N LEU A 346 14.38 13.97 10.23
CA LEU A 346 15.17 13.99 9.00
C LEU A 346 15.23 15.40 8.41
N SER A 347 15.76 16.35 9.19
CA SER A 347 15.94 17.71 8.73
C SER A 347 17.36 17.94 8.22
N ARG A 348 17.48 18.74 7.16
CA ARG A 348 18.77 19.30 6.77
C ARG A 348 19.18 20.29 7.86
N GLY A 349 20.23 19.96 8.61
CA GLY A 349 20.90 20.92 9.49
C GLY A 349 21.53 22.08 8.70
N PRO A 350 22.18 23.04 9.39
CA PRO A 350 22.92 24.12 8.73
C PRO A 350 23.99 23.56 7.79
N VAL A 351 24.20 24.21 6.64
CA VAL A 351 25.24 23.84 5.66
C VAL A 351 26.61 24.24 6.21
N PRO A 352 27.64 23.37 6.15
CA PRO A 352 27.66 22.05 5.53
C PRO A 352 26.95 20.98 6.38
N ALA A 353 26.18 20.10 5.70
CA ALA A 353 25.43 19.04 6.36
C ALA A 353 26.37 18.10 7.13
N LYS A 354 26.32 18.16 8.47
CA LYS A 354 27.08 17.27 9.33
C LYS A 354 26.48 15.85 9.24
N PRO A 355 27.25 14.82 8.88
CA PRO A 355 26.74 13.46 8.82
C PRO A 355 26.31 12.97 10.22
N THR A 356 25.19 12.25 10.26
CA THR A 356 24.74 11.56 11.47
C THR A 356 25.41 10.20 11.54
N VAL A 357 26.16 9.95 12.61
CA VAL A 357 26.81 8.65 12.83
C VAL A 357 25.74 7.64 13.23
N LEU A 358 25.51 6.65 12.37
CA LEU A 358 24.55 5.58 12.62
C LEU A 358 25.20 4.39 13.34
N PHE A 359 26.46 4.10 13.00
CA PHE A 359 27.21 2.99 13.57
C PHE A 359 28.69 3.32 13.62
N GLU A 360 29.36 2.97 14.71
CA GLU A 360 30.81 3.06 14.84
C GLU A 360 31.30 1.87 15.67
N LYS A 361 32.21 1.08 15.11
CA LYS A 361 32.83 -0.04 15.82
C LYS A 361 34.32 -0.10 15.52
N MET A 362 35.11 -0.08 16.60
CA MET A 362 36.56 -0.22 16.55
C MET A 362 36.96 -1.47 15.75
N GLY A 363 37.78 -1.28 14.72
CA GLY A 363 38.25 -2.36 13.83
C GLY A 363 37.28 -2.78 12.72
N VAL A 364 36.04 -2.26 12.67
CA VAL A 364 35.05 -2.58 11.62
C VAL A 364 34.73 -1.36 10.75
N GLY A 365 34.73 -0.16 11.33
CA GLY A 365 34.50 1.10 10.60
C GLY A 365 33.33 1.91 11.16
N ARG A 366 32.99 2.98 10.45
CA ARG A 366 31.95 3.94 10.80
C ARG A 366 30.96 4.11 9.63
N LEU A 367 29.66 4.08 9.93
CA LEU A 367 28.56 4.34 9.01
C LEU A 367 27.97 5.72 9.32
N ASP A 368 28.06 6.59 8.33
CA ASP A 368 27.56 7.96 8.38
C ASP A 368 26.39 8.11 7.42
N MET A 369 25.31 8.72 7.89
CA MET A 369 24.16 9.11 7.07
C MET A 369 24.28 10.60 6.72
N SER A 370 24.13 10.91 5.44
CA SER A 370 24.08 12.28 4.92
C SER A 370 22.78 12.51 4.17
N CYS A 371 22.07 13.60 4.47
CA CYS A 371 20.89 14.01 3.71
C CYS A 371 21.32 14.89 2.52
N CYS A 372 21.22 14.37 1.30
CA CYS A 372 21.63 15.08 0.07
C CYS A 372 20.44 15.77 -0.64
N THR A 373 20.71 16.81 -1.42
CA THR A 373 19.78 17.38 -2.41
C THR A 373 19.90 16.65 -3.74
N ARG A 374 18.78 16.49 -4.44
CA ARG A 374 18.81 16.26 -5.90
C ARG A 374 19.46 17.51 -6.52
N PRO A 375 20.47 17.39 -7.39
CA PRO A 375 21.00 18.57 -8.07
C PRO A 375 19.86 19.22 -8.89
N PRO A 376 19.79 20.57 -8.95
CA PRO A 376 18.82 21.23 -9.81
C PRO A 376 19.02 20.76 -11.25
N PRO A 377 17.95 20.64 -12.08
CA PRO A 377 18.14 20.44 -13.50
C PRO A 377 18.99 21.59 -14.02
N ALA A 378 20.10 21.26 -14.70
CA ALA A 378 21.00 22.26 -15.27
C ALA A 378 20.19 23.24 -16.16
N PRO A 379 20.55 24.55 -16.17
CA PRO A 379 19.83 25.52 -16.97
C PRO A 379 19.90 25.13 -18.45
N ALA A 380 18.71 25.03 -19.05
CA ALA A 380 18.35 24.81 -20.44
C ALA A 380 19.51 24.79 -21.46
N ARG A 381 19.73 23.63 -22.10
CA ARG A 381 20.22 23.58 -23.49
C ARG A 381 20.01 22.26 -24.25
N TRP A 382 19.10 21.37 -23.84
CA TRP A 382 18.92 20.06 -24.49
C TRP A 382 17.41 19.77 -24.68
N PRO A 383 16.96 19.26 -25.85
CA PRO A 383 15.54 19.13 -26.20
C PRO A 383 14.83 18.03 -25.38
N PRO A 384 13.48 18.06 -25.29
CA PRO A 384 12.73 17.29 -24.32
C PRO A 384 12.43 15.89 -24.87
N CYS A 385 13.40 14.96 -24.82
CA CYS A 385 13.19 13.51 -24.99
C CYS A 385 14.50 12.76 -24.70
N ALA A 386 14.88 12.60 -23.42
CA ALA A 386 15.79 11.54 -22.97
C ALA A 386 15.86 11.49 -21.43
N PRO A 387 15.79 10.32 -20.78
CA PRO A 387 16.12 10.18 -19.37
C PRO A 387 17.64 10.25 -19.22
N CYS A 388 18.17 11.38 -18.74
CA CYS A 388 19.61 11.53 -18.52
C CYS A 388 20.09 10.69 -17.33
N TRP A 389 20.81 9.61 -17.63
CA TRP A 389 21.77 8.97 -16.74
C TRP A 389 23.03 9.81 -16.67
N CYS A 390 23.53 10.12 -15.48
CA CYS A 390 24.89 10.64 -15.30
C CYS A 390 25.57 9.95 -14.11
N GLY A 391 26.45 9.01 -14.42
CA GLY A 391 27.55 8.58 -13.58
C GLY A 391 28.73 8.26 -14.49
N THR A 392 29.71 9.15 -14.57
CA THR A 392 31.03 8.79 -15.13
C THR A 392 31.80 7.99 -14.08
N PRO A 393 32.37 6.83 -14.44
CA PRO A 393 33.14 6.03 -13.49
C PRO A 393 34.54 6.65 -13.33
N GLY A 394 34.80 7.23 -12.15
CA GLY A 394 36.17 7.48 -11.72
C GLY A 394 36.87 6.17 -11.31
N PRO A 395 38.19 6.02 -11.53
CA PRO A 395 38.87 4.76 -11.29
C PRO A 395 38.87 4.41 -9.81
N TRP A 396 38.58 3.13 -9.56
CA TRP A 396 38.62 2.48 -8.27
C TRP A 396 39.97 2.70 -7.58
N ARG A 397 39.97 3.39 -6.44
CA ARG A 397 41.10 3.43 -5.52
C ARG A 397 40.72 2.75 -4.21
N GLU A 398 41.55 1.79 -3.80
CA GLU A 398 41.52 1.21 -2.46
C GLU A 398 41.79 2.30 -1.42
N GLY A 399 40.88 2.47 -0.45
CA GLY A 399 41.06 3.35 0.71
C GLY A 399 40.04 4.48 0.93
N GLY A 400 39.07 4.68 0.02
CA GLY A 400 38.06 5.74 0.16
C GLY A 400 36.77 5.31 0.88
N ALA A 401 36.16 6.23 1.64
CA ALA A 401 34.83 6.06 2.23
C ALA A 401 33.82 5.57 1.18
N ARG A 402 33.18 4.43 1.45
CA ARG A 402 32.22 3.81 0.53
C ARG A 402 30.87 4.50 0.69
N ALA A 403 30.61 5.52 -0.12
CA ALA A 403 29.28 6.09 -0.23
C ALA A 403 28.42 5.19 -1.13
N VAL A 404 27.29 4.69 -0.60
CA VAL A 404 26.23 4.10 -1.43
C VAL A 404 25.26 5.24 -1.76
N PRO A 405 25.26 5.77 -2.99
CA PRO A 405 24.32 6.83 -3.36
C PRO A 405 22.89 6.26 -3.33
N TRP A 406 22.02 6.93 -2.59
CA TRP A 406 20.59 6.63 -2.58
C TRP A 406 19.93 7.41 -3.71
N LEU A 407 19.46 6.69 -4.74
CA LEU A 407 18.65 7.27 -5.81
C LEU A 407 17.20 7.33 -5.34
N HIS A 408 16.56 8.47 -5.54
CA HIS A 408 15.10 8.56 -5.53
C HIS A 408 14.55 7.47 -6.46
N PRO A 409 13.54 6.67 -6.09
CA PRO A 409 12.90 5.78 -7.03
C PRO A 409 12.19 6.64 -8.07
N ALA A 410 12.84 6.86 -9.22
CA ALA A 410 12.14 7.25 -10.42
C ALA A 410 11.39 6.02 -10.92
N ARG A 411 10.07 6.13 -11.05
CA ARG A 411 9.16 5.11 -11.58
C ARG A 411 9.82 4.30 -12.70
N LEU A 412 9.95 2.99 -12.50
CA LEU A 412 10.17 2.06 -13.61
C LEU A 412 8.86 2.03 -14.42
N PRO A 413 8.88 2.33 -15.74
CA PRO A 413 7.68 2.26 -16.57
C PRO A 413 7.21 0.79 -16.70
N PRO A 414 5.90 0.54 -16.86
CA PRO A 414 5.38 -0.82 -17.02
C PRO A 414 5.70 -1.31 -18.44
N GLY A 415 6.48 -2.39 -18.59
CA GLY A 415 6.86 -2.85 -19.92
C GLY A 415 7.50 -4.24 -20.00
N ARG A 416 6.63 -5.25 -20.17
CA ARG A 416 6.81 -6.60 -20.77
C ARG A 416 7.78 -7.61 -20.12
N PRO A 417 7.38 -8.90 -20.01
CA PRO A 417 8.25 -9.96 -19.54
C PRO A 417 9.19 -10.42 -20.67
N GLY A 418 10.49 -10.21 -20.51
CA GLY A 418 11.54 -10.90 -21.26
C GLY A 418 12.17 -12.00 -20.40
N PRO A 419 12.73 -13.08 -20.99
CA PRO A 419 13.19 -14.25 -20.25
C PRO A 419 14.43 -13.92 -19.40
N PRO A 420 14.72 -14.72 -18.34
CA PRO A 420 15.79 -14.40 -17.40
C PRO A 420 17.16 -14.51 -18.09
N ALA A 421 17.85 -13.38 -18.25
CA ALA A 421 19.25 -13.39 -18.61
C ALA A 421 20.07 -13.82 -17.39
N ALA A 422 20.60 -15.05 -17.44
CA ALA A 422 21.65 -15.49 -16.54
C ALA A 422 22.89 -14.62 -16.75
N LEU A 423 23.35 -13.93 -15.71
CA LEU A 423 24.60 -13.19 -15.76
C LEU A 423 25.76 -14.16 -15.48
N GLU A 424 26.45 -14.58 -16.53
CA GLU A 424 27.74 -15.26 -16.44
C GLU A 424 28.77 -14.36 -15.76
N VAL A 425 29.50 -14.94 -14.79
CA VAL A 425 30.63 -14.30 -14.13
C VAL A 425 31.88 -14.54 -14.99
N PRO A 426 32.59 -13.50 -15.46
CA PRO A 426 33.79 -13.71 -16.24
C PRO A 426 34.94 -14.15 -15.33
N ALA A 427 35.40 -15.39 -15.52
CA ALA A 427 36.70 -15.83 -15.05
C ALA A 427 37.79 -15.08 -15.81
N ARG A 428 38.68 -14.39 -15.09
CA ARG A 428 39.98 -13.99 -15.66
C ARG A 428 41.12 -14.44 -14.77
N ALA A 429 41.90 -15.32 -15.38
CA ALA A 429 43.17 -15.86 -14.95
C ALA A 429 44.28 -14.82 -14.89
N ARG A 430 45.24 -15.09 -14.00
CA ARG A 430 46.72 -15.05 -14.13
C ARG A 430 47.24 -15.22 -12.70
N GLY A 431 48.04 -16.21 -12.33
CA GLY A 431 49.04 -16.95 -13.08
C GLY A 431 50.37 -16.68 -12.37
N ASP A 432 50.87 -17.64 -11.61
CA ASP A 432 52.29 -17.81 -11.32
C ASP A 432 52.54 -19.28 -11.02
N ALA A 433 53.29 -19.91 -11.92
CA ALA A 433 53.82 -21.25 -11.78
C ALA A 433 55.22 -21.17 -11.15
N PRO A 434 55.69 -22.26 -10.53
CA PRO A 434 57.00 -22.77 -10.89
C PRO A 434 56.90 -24.20 -11.42
N GLY A 435 57.80 -24.49 -12.37
CA GLY A 435 57.84 -25.68 -13.21
C GLY A 435 58.23 -26.99 -12.52
N PRO A 436 58.41 -28.05 -13.33
CA PRO A 436 58.17 -29.43 -12.92
C PRO A 436 59.42 -30.11 -12.38
N GLY A 437 59.23 -30.99 -11.40
CA GLY A 437 60.28 -31.85 -10.87
C GLY A 437 59.74 -33.19 -10.40
N GLY A 438 59.99 -34.22 -11.20
CA GLY A 438 60.43 -35.53 -10.71
C GLY A 438 59.38 -36.50 -10.18
N ALA A 439 59.19 -37.59 -10.93
CA ALA A 439 58.54 -38.83 -10.52
C ALA A 439 59.32 -39.60 -9.44
N ALA A 440 58.60 -40.35 -8.61
CA ALA A 440 58.86 -41.71 -8.09
C ALA A 440 57.87 -41.97 -6.93
N ALA A 441 56.89 -42.87 -7.02
CA ALA A 441 57.01 -44.33 -6.91
C ALA A 441 57.58 -44.81 -5.56
N SER A 442 56.70 -45.01 -4.58
CA SER A 442 56.62 -46.18 -3.67
C SER A 442 55.47 -45.99 -2.70
#